data_AF-A0A6C1E8T8-F1
#
_entry.id   AF-A0A6C1E8T8-F1
#
_cell.length_a   1.000
_cell.length_b   1.000
_cell.length_c   1.000
_cell.angle_alpha   90.00
_cell.angle_beta   90.00
_cell.angle_gamma   90.00
#
_symmetry.space_group_name_H-M   'P 1'
#
loop_
_entity.id
_entity.type
_entity.pdbx_description
1 polymer ?
#
loop_
_entity_poly.entity_id
_entity_poly.type
_entity_poly.pdbx_seq_one_letter_code
_entity_poly.pdbx_strand_id
1 'polypeptide(L)'
;MLKYNNIPYLVDCVANLNTLEQVYRSAADKLDATIIELTNLNVENVKEEYRRQNVTIAKTSLYAIGGHEVPFGKFTFPADLECKKAAIRLVKFLNPKIKKEIHHIPVKVYKKGLYDVPQLLDDIRNNKNSGKKLVAVLN
;
A
#
# COMPACT_ATOMS: atom_id res chain seq x y z
N MET A 1 16.20 13.76 11.27
CA MET A 1 14.82 14.29 11.18
C MET A 1 14.34 14.16 9.75
N LEU A 2 13.10 13.71 9.53
CA LEU A 2 12.49 13.70 8.20
C LEU A 2 12.39 15.14 7.67
N LYS A 3 12.76 15.33 6.40
CA LYS A 3 12.70 16.64 5.71
C LYS A 3 11.27 17.21 5.67
N TYR A 4 10.27 16.35 5.77
CA TYR A 4 8.85 16.70 5.85
C TYR A 4 8.27 16.09 7.13
N ASN A 5 8.07 16.93 8.15
CA ASN A 5 7.60 16.50 9.47
C ASN A 5 6.08 16.58 9.62
N ASN A 6 5.34 16.67 8.51
CA ASN A 6 3.89 16.88 8.48
C ASN A 6 3.19 15.83 7.62
N ILE A 7 3.61 14.57 7.73
CA ILE A 7 3.02 13.46 6.99
C ILE A 7 1.82 12.92 7.79
N PRO A 8 0.56 13.23 7.42
CA PRO A 8 -0.61 12.78 8.16
C PRO A 8 -0.91 11.29 7.94
N TYR A 9 -0.41 10.70 6.86
CA TYR A 9 -0.62 9.29 6.51
C TYR A 9 0.70 8.63 6.16
N LEU A 10 1.11 7.63 6.95
CA LEU A 10 2.28 6.79 6.68
C LEU A 10 1.79 5.39 6.32
N VAL A 11 2.34 4.76 5.30
CA VAL A 11 1.89 3.42 4.87
C VAL A 11 3.00 2.42 5.16
N ASP A 12 2.72 1.43 6.02
CA ASP A 12 3.60 0.26 6.16
C ASP A 12 3.21 -0.80 5.13
N CYS A 13 3.94 -0.81 4.02
CA CYS A 13 3.71 -1.73 2.91
C CYS A 13 4.26 -3.13 3.15
N VAL A 14 5.19 -3.31 4.09
CA VAL A 14 5.81 -4.61 4.39
C VAL A 14 5.05 -5.32 5.50
N ALA A 15 4.45 -4.54 6.41
CA ALA A 15 3.42 -5.01 7.33
C ALA A 15 3.89 -6.18 8.24
N ASN A 16 5.05 -6.00 8.86
CA ASN A 16 5.58 -6.88 9.91
C ASN A 16 5.99 -6.09 11.15
N LEU A 17 6.31 -6.76 12.25
CA LEU A 17 6.64 -6.11 13.53
C LEU A 17 7.78 -5.08 13.41
N ASN A 18 8.82 -5.40 12.64
CA ASN A 18 9.98 -4.52 12.49
C ASN A 18 9.63 -3.28 11.66
N THR A 19 8.91 -3.46 10.56
CA THR A 19 8.55 -2.34 9.68
C THR A 19 7.49 -1.45 10.30
N LEU A 20 6.56 -2.03 11.06
CA LEU A 20 5.57 -1.26 11.80
C LEU A 20 6.25 -0.31 12.79
N GLU A 21 7.21 -0.80 13.58
CA GLU A 21 7.95 0.03 14.53
C GLU A 21 8.74 1.15 13.82
N GLN A 22 9.39 0.84 12.69
CA GLN A 22 10.14 1.84 11.90
C GLN A 22 9.23 2.94 11.33
N VAL A 23 8.08 2.56 10.76
CA VAL A 23 7.09 3.50 10.24
C VAL A 23 6.46 4.30 11.38
N TYR A 24 6.19 3.66 12.53
CA TYR A 24 5.65 4.34 13.70
C TYR A 24 6.54 5.44 14.22
N ARG A 25 7.84 5.15 14.31
CA ARG A 25 8.85 6.13 14.73
C ARG A 25 9.10 7.23 13.71
N SER A 26 8.62 7.05 12.48
CA SER A 26 8.68 8.06 11.43
C SER A 26 7.53 9.08 11.52
N ALA A 27 6.46 8.80 12.28
CA ALA A 27 5.41 9.76 12.53
C ALA A 27 5.90 10.90 13.43
N ALA A 28 5.45 12.12 13.13
CA ALA A 28 5.86 13.34 13.83
C ALA A 28 5.49 13.31 15.33
N ASP A 29 6.36 13.86 16.18
CA ASP A 29 6.18 13.81 17.64
C ASP A 29 4.95 14.54 18.17
N LYS A 30 4.53 15.62 17.49
CA LYS A 30 3.51 16.55 17.99
C LYS A 30 2.31 16.72 17.07
N LEU A 31 2.30 16.06 15.91
CA LEU A 31 1.22 16.16 14.94
C LEU A 31 0.51 14.83 14.85
N ASP A 32 -0.80 14.89 14.64
CA ASP A 32 -1.59 13.68 14.44
C ASP A 32 -1.15 12.98 13.15
N ALA A 33 -0.97 11.66 13.25
CA ALA A 33 -0.58 10.82 12.14
C ALA A 33 -1.37 9.50 12.17
N THR A 34 -1.73 9.03 10.99
CA THR A 34 -2.34 7.71 10.81
C THR A 34 -1.36 6.82 10.06
N ILE A 35 -1.01 5.70 10.68
CA ILE A 35 -0.28 4.64 10.01
C ILE A 35 -1.31 3.71 9.38
N ILE A 36 -1.21 3.55 8.06
CA ILE A 36 -1.95 2.56 7.29
C ILE A 36 -1.14 1.28 7.30
N GLU A 37 -1.62 0.30 8.06
CA GLU A 37 -1.04 -1.03 8.18
C GLU A 37 -1.83 -1.98 7.28
N LEU A 38 -1.12 -2.75 6.43
CA LEU A 38 -1.74 -3.55 5.35
C LEU A 38 -2.14 -4.98 5.77
N THR A 39 -1.85 -5.39 7.01
CA THR A 39 -2.20 -6.70 7.55
C THR A 39 -3.15 -6.58 8.74
N ASN A 40 -2.81 -7.19 9.88
CA ASN A 40 -3.64 -7.25 11.07
C ASN A 40 -2.96 -6.66 12.32
N LEU A 41 -1.78 -6.05 12.17
CA LEU A 41 -1.04 -5.47 13.29
C LEU A 41 -1.76 -4.20 13.80
N ASN A 42 -1.56 -3.89 15.07
CA ASN A 42 -2.17 -2.75 15.74
C ASN A 42 -1.19 -2.13 16.74
N VAL A 43 -1.68 -1.17 17.54
CA VAL A 43 -0.85 -0.45 18.51
C VAL A 43 -0.27 -1.38 19.59
N GLU A 44 -0.92 -2.51 19.88
CA GLU A 44 -0.40 -3.51 20.81
C GLU A 44 0.85 -4.22 20.30
N ASN A 45 1.07 -4.21 18.98
CA ASN A 45 2.27 -4.74 18.35
C ASN A 45 3.45 -3.76 18.37
N VAL A 46 3.23 -2.51 18.81
CA VAL A 46 4.29 -1.52 19.02
C VAL A 46 4.77 -1.62 20.47
N LYS A 47 6.08 -1.53 20.71
CA LYS A 47 6.64 -1.50 22.07
C LYS A 47 6.05 -0.34 22.86
N GLU A 48 5.67 -0.60 24.11
CA GLU A 48 4.99 0.38 24.97
C GLU A 48 5.73 1.71 25.07
N GLU A 49 7.05 1.68 25.17
CA GLU A 49 7.93 2.86 25.23
C GLU A 49 7.81 3.80 24.02
N TYR A 50 7.32 3.31 22.88
CA TYR A 50 7.12 4.10 21.66
C TYR A 50 5.67 4.50 21.44
N ARG A 51 4.70 3.98 22.20
CA ARG A 51 3.28 4.27 21.96
C ARG A 51 2.97 5.72 22.30
N ARG A 52 2.32 6.41 21.37
CA ARG A 52 1.90 7.80 21.49
C ARG A 52 0.41 7.94 21.16
N GLN A 53 -0.27 8.87 21.84
CA GLN A 53 -1.70 9.10 21.66
C GLN A 53 -2.04 9.78 20.33
N ASN A 54 -1.12 10.56 19.76
CA ASN A 54 -1.29 11.26 18.48
C ASN A 54 -1.06 10.36 17.25
N VAL A 55 -0.80 9.07 17.43
CA VAL A 55 -0.56 8.14 16.32
C VAL A 55 -1.60 7.03 16.34
N THR A 56 -2.46 7.05 15.33
CA THR A 56 -3.47 6.02 15.11
C THR A 56 -2.94 4.99 14.11
N ILE A 57 -3.20 3.71 14.37
CA ILE A 57 -2.93 2.65 13.38
C ILE A 57 -4.26 2.24 12.78
N ALA A 58 -4.50 2.68 11.55
CA ALA A 58 -5.64 2.26 10.77
C ALA A 58 -5.27 1.01 9.98
N LYS A 59 -6.05 -0.05 10.18
CA LYS A 59 -5.95 -1.24 9.36
C LYS A 59 -6.60 -0.94 8.03
N THR A 60 -5.84 -1.00 6.95
CA THR A 60 -6.42 -1.11 5.62
C THR A 60 -6.31 -2.56 5.22
N SER A 61 -7.44 -3.24 5.27
CA SER A 61 -7.58 -4.48 4.52
C SER A 61 -7.57 -4.12 3.05
N LEU A 62 -6.40 -4.06 2.40
CA LEU A 62 -6.25 -3.86 0.95
C LEU A 62 -7.21 -4.80 0.18
N TYR A 63 -7.42 -5.98 0.77
CA TYR A 63 -8.31 -7.04 0.30
C TYR A 63 -9.80 -6.75 0.50
N ALA A 64 -10.20 -5.86 1.41
CA ALA A 64 -11.62 -5.55 1.68
C ALA A 64 -12.23 -4.54 0.69
N ILE A 65 -11.50 -4.14 -0.35
CA ILE A 65 -12.00 -3.20 -1.37
C ILE A 65 -13.30 -3.65 -2.04
N GLY A 66 -13.54 -4.96 -2.09
CA GLY A 66 -14.78 -5.56 -2.60
C GLY A 66 -15.98 -5.45 -1.66
N GLY A 67 -15.77 -5.04 -0.41
CA GLY A 67 -16.79 -4.94 0.64
C GLY A 67 -17.40 -6.26 1.07
N HIS A 68 -16.67 -7.36 0.90
CA HIS A 68 -17.02 -8.70 1.36
C HIS A 68 -15.81 -9.30 2.10
N GLU A 69 -16.04 -10.36 2.86
CA GLU A 69 -14.97 -11.07 3.55
C GLU A 69 -14.01 -11.71 2.54
N VAL A 70 -12.71 -11.64 2.82
CA VAL A 70 -11.69 -12.23 1.94
C VAL A 70 -10.86 -13.26 2.71
N PRO A 71 -10.94 -14.54 2.33
CA PRO A 71 -10.04 -15.57 2.85
C PRO A 71 -8.59 -15.32 2.40
N PHE A 72 -7.65 -15.36 3.34
CA PHE A 72 -6.22 -15.17 3.08
C PHE A 72 -5.37 -16.14 3.92
N GLY A 73 -5.11 -17.31 3.35
CA GLY A 73 -4.44 -18.38 4.07
C GLY A 73 -5.26 -18.84 5.28
N LYS A 74 -4.69 -18.68 6.49
CA LYS A 74 -5.35 -19.03 7.76
C LYS A 74 -6.19 -17.89 8.36
N PHE A 75 -6.14 -16.70 7.77
CA PHE A 75 -6.85 -15.52 8.25
C PHE A 75 -7.99 -15.19 7.30
N THR A 76 -9.06 -14.59 7.83
CA THR A 76 -10.14 -14.02 7.03
C THR A 76 -10.18 -12.52 7.30
N PHE A 77 -10.01 -11.72 6.25
CA PHE A 77 -10.23 -10.29 6.35
C PHE A 77 -11.74 -10.03 6.40
N PRO A 78 -12.23 -9.26 7.38
CA PRO A 78 -13.65 -8.95 7.49
C PRO A 78 -14.11 -8.07 6.32
N ALA A 79 -15.41 -8.10 6.04
CA ALA A 79 -16.02 -7.19 5.08
C ALA A 79 -15.91 -5.73 5.56
N ASP A 80 -15.57 -4.81 4.65
CA ASP A 80 -15.52 -3.38 4.91
C ASP A 80 -16.28 -2.58 3.83
N LEU A 81 -17.53 -2.24 4.16
CA LEU A 81 -18.39 -1.46 3.27
C LEU A 81 -17.91 -0.03 3.06
N GLU A 82 -17.23 0.57 4.05
CA GLU A 82 -16.69 1.92 3.92
C GLU A 82 -15.47 1.95 3.02
N CYS A 83 -14.60 0.94 3.11
CA CYS A 83 -13.50 0.73 2.16
C CYS A 83 -14.02 0.62 0.73
N LYS A 84 -15.07 -0.19 0.49
CA LYS A 84 -15.73 -0.29 -0.82
C LYS A 84 -16.25 1.06 -1.31
N LYS A 85 -16.96 1.82 -0.46
CA LYS A 85 -17.46 3.14 -0.82
C LYS A 85 -16.32 4.12 -1.14
N ALA A 86 -15.23 4.10 -0.35
CA ALA A 86 -14.05 4.91 -0.59
C ALA A 86 -13.38 4.58 -1.93
N ALA A 87 -13.24 3.30 -2.25
CA ALA A 87 -12.71 2.85 -3.53
C ALA A 87 -13.57 3.28 -4.72
N ILE A 88 -14.91 3.18 -4.62
CA ILE A 88 -15.82 3.68 -5.65
C ILE A 88 -15.62 5.19 -5.86
N ARG A 89 -15.50 5.97 -4.77
CA ARG A 89 -15.22 7.41 -4.85
C ARG A 89 -13.87 7.69 -5.52
N LEU A 90 -12.83 6.93 -5.16
CA LEU A 90 -11.50 7.07 -5.74
C LEU A 90 -11.50 6.78 -7.24
N VAL A 91 -12.12 5.69 -7.69
CA VAL A 91 -12.20 5.36 -9.13
C VAL A 91 -12.96 6.45 -9.89
N LYS A 92 -14.09 6.94 -9.34
CA LYS A 92 -14.84 8.06 -9.93
C LYS A 92 -14.01 9.35 -10.03
N PHE A 93 -13.15 9.61 -9.04
CA PHE A 93 -12.24 10.76 -9.04
C PHE A 93 -11.09 10.62 -10.03
N LEU A 94 -10.49 9.42 -10.14
CA LEU A 94 -9.30 9.15 -10.96
C LEU A 94 -9.62 8.98 -12.45
N ASN A 95 -10.68 8.26 -12.80
CA ASN A 95 -11.03 7.94 -14.20
C ASN A 95 -11.08 9.15 -15.17
N PRO A 96 -11.62 10.32 -14.80
CA PRO A 96 -11.55 11.48 -15.69
C PRO A 96 -10.13 12.06 -15.80
N LYS A 97 -9.26 11.86 -14.81
CA LYS A 97 -7.90 12.45 -14.73
C LYS A 97 -6.81 11.62 -15.39
N ILE A 98 -6.96 10.30 -15.47
CA ILE A 98 -5.95 9.39 -16.04
C ILE A 98 -5.63 9.66 -17.51
N LYS A 99 -6.50 10.38 -18.24
CA LYS A 99 -6.27 10.73 -19.65
C LYS A 99 -5.43 11.99 -19.85
N LYS A 100 -5.33 12.86 -18.85
CA LYS A 100 -4.83 14.24 -19.03
C LYS A 100 -3.92 14.77 -17.93
N GLU A 101 -4.14 14.35 -16.68
CA GLU A 101 -3.50 14.96 -15.50
C GLU A 101 -2.65 13.96 -14.73
N ILE A 102 -3.17 12.75 -14.55
CA ILE A 102 -2.50 11.70 -13.78
C ILE A 102 -1.91 10.71 -14.78
N HIS A 103 -0.59 10.72 -14.90
CA HIS A 103 0.14 9.82 -15.78
C HIS A 103 0.76 8.69 -14.98
N HIS A 104 0.73 7.47 -15.54
CA HIS A 104 1.49 6.37 -14.99
C HIS A 104 3.01 6.64 -15.16
N ILE A 105 3.83 6.02 -14.31
CA ILE A 105 5.28 5.99 -14.50
C ILE A 105 5.65 5.32 -15.84
N PRO A 106 6.85 5.54 -16.41
CA PRO A 106 7.26 4.87 -17.64
C PRO A 106 7.03 3.35 -17.64
N VAL A 107 6.60 2.78 -18.76
CA VAL A 107 6.27 1.35 -18.89
C VAL A 107 7.21 0.66 -19.87
N LYS A 108 7.78 -0.48 -19.48
CA LYS A 108 8.43 -1.42 -20.40
C LYS A 108 7.45 -2.55 -20.71
N VAL A 109 7.07 -2.66 -21.98
CA VAL A 109 6.10 -3.66 -22.46
C VAL A 109 6.82 -4.91 -22.97
N TYR A 110 6.42 -6.05 -22.44
CA TYR A 110 6.80 -7.41 -22.87
C TYR A 110 5.67 -7.97 -23.73
N LYS A 111 6.02 -8.46 -24.92
CA LYS A 111 5.05 -8.71 -26.00
C LYS A 111 4.69 -10.18 -26.19
N LYS A 112 5.34 -11.11 -25.50
CA LYS A 112 5.08 -12.55 -25.63
C LYS A 112 4.09 -13.06 -24.57
N GLY A 113 3.25 -12.18 -24.03
CA GLY A 113 2.27 -12.53 -23.01
C GLY A 113 2.91 -13.25 -21.82
N LEU A 114 2.33 -14.40 -21.45
CA LEU A 114 2.77 -15.18 -20.29
C LEU A 114 4.19 -15.75 -20.44
N TYR A 115 4.71 -15.94 -21.67
CA TYR A 115 6.06 -16.45 -21.89
C TYR A 115 7.15 -15.48 -21.43
N ASP A 116 6.83 -14.18 -21.34
CA ASP A 116 7.77 -13.17 -20.84
C ASP A 116 7.74 -13.03 -19.32
N VAL A 117 6.78 -13.66 -18.61
CA VAL A 117 6.65 -13.54 -17.15
C VAL A 117 7.90 -14.00 -16.41
N PRO A 118 8.56 -15.13 -16.75
CA PRO A 118 9.81 -15.51 -16.10
C PRO A 118 10.90 -14.44 -16.20
N GLN A 119 11.11 -13.86 -17.39
CA GLN A 119 12.08 -12.79 -17.59
C GLN A 119 11.67 -11.50 -16.86
N LEU A 120 10.38 -11.17 -16.85
CA LEU A 120 9.85 -10.01 -16.14
C LEU A 120 10.13 -10.12 -14.64
N LEU A 121 9.88 -11.30 -14.04
CA LEU A 121 10.18 -11.57 -12.63
C LEU A 121 11.68 -11.52 -12.35
N ASP A 122 12.51 -12.04 -13.25
CA ASP A 122 13.96 -12.00 -13.10
C ASP A 122 14.51 -10.56 -13.22
N ASP A 123 13.93 -9.75 -14.10
CA ASP A 123 14.26 -8.33 -14.22
C ASP A 123 13.86 -7.56 -12.94
N ILE A 124 12.75 -7.91 -12.27
CA ILE A 124 12.40 -7.34 -10.96
C ILE A 124 13.41 -7.76 -9.90
N ARG A 125 13.72 -9.07 -9.81
CA ARG A 125 14.66 -9.62 -8.83
C ARG A 125 16.03 -8.97 -8.92
N ASN A 126 16.50 -8.71 -10.14
CA ASN A 126 17.78 -8.10 -10.42
C ASN A 126 17.71 -6.55 -10.53
N ASN A 127 16.63 -5.94 -10.04
CA ASN A 127 16.44 -4.48 -9.98
C ASN A 127 16.56 -3.75 -11.33
N LYS A 128 16.27 -4.45 -12.44
CA LYS A 128 16.28 -3.89 -13.81
C LYS A 128 15.03 -3.06 -14.13
N ASN A 129 14.12 -2.90 -13.17
CA ASN A 129 12.87 -2.14 -13.26
C ASN A 129 12.94 -0.74 -12.61
N SER A 130 14.12 -0.23 -12.25
CA SER A 130 14.24 1.11 -11.67
C SER A 130 13.59 2.19 -12.55
N GLY A 131 12.73 3.02 -11.94
CA GLY A 131 12.01 4.11 -12.61
C GLY A 131 10.94 3.68 -13.61
N LYS A 132 10.62 2.39 -13.73
CA LYS A 132 9.64 1.89 -14.72
C LYS A 132 8.81 0.72 -14.22
N LYS A 133 7.57 0.65 -14.70
CA LYS A 133 6.70 -0.51 -14.52
C LYS A 133 6.97 -1.52 -15.64
N LEU A 134 7.17 -2.79 -15.30
CA LEU A 134 7.21 -3.87 -16.29
C LEU A 134 5.79 -4.41 -16.50
N VAL A 135 5.36 -4.53 -17.75
CA VAL A 135 4.01 -4.99 -18.12
C VAL A 135 4.12 -6.03 -19.22
N ALA A 136 3.47 -7.18 -19.04
CA ALA A 136 3.26 -8.15 -20.11
C ALA A 136 1.86 -7.95 -20.71
N VAL A 137 1.78 -7.90 -22.04
CA VAL A 137 0.49 -7.80 -22.76
C VAL A 137 0.16 -9.15 -23.39
N LEU A 138 -1.09 -9.59 -23.21
CA LEU A 138 -1.66 -10.70 -23.98
C LEU A 138 -1.97 -10.14 -25.36
N ASN A 139 -1.29 -10.63 -26.38
CA ASN A 139 -1.63 -10.36 -27.78
C ASN A 139 -2.66 -11.36 -28.27
#